data_AF-A0ABD2KPR6-F1
#
_entry.id   AF-A0ABD2KPR6-F1
#
_cell.length_a   1.000
_cell.length_b   1.000
_cell.length_c   1.000
_cell.angle_alpha   90.00
_cell.angle_beta   90.00
_cell.angle_gamma   90.00
#
_symmetry.space_group_name_H-M   'P 1'
#
loop_
_entity.id
_entity.type
_entity.pdbx_description
1 polymer ?
#
loop_
_entity_poly.entity_id
_entity_poly.type
_entity_poly.pdbx_seq_one_letter_code
_entity_poly.pdbx_strand_id
1 'polypeptide(L)'
;MNVGNWSCKCSANLRIVSQKNGTEDLTKNIDRVFNNKENSWGFKNFITFTDLMTNSDEELYDSEEAKVTLAIDLTVKEERGIKRKLTMNKPIQSLINHSVELTI
;
A
#
# COMPACT_ATOMS: atom_id res chain seq x y z
N MET A 1 -30.58 2.96 -3.60
CA MET A 1 -29.69 2.60 -2.48
C MET A 1 -28.67 3.72 -2.34
N ASN A 2 -28.69 4.46 -1.22
CA ASN A 2 -27.72 5.54 -1.00
C ASN A 2 -26.36 4.89 -0.76
N VAL A 3 -25.42 5.05 -1.69
CA VAL A 3 -24.04 4.60 -1.50
C VAL A 3 -23.53 5.31 -0.23
N GLY A 4 -23.30 4.55 0.84
CA GLY A 4 -23.12 5.10 2.19
C GLY A 4 -22.09 6.23 2.23
N ASN A 5 -22.43 7.33 2.91
CA ASN A 5 -21.54 8.47 3.15
C ASN A 5 -20.41 8.08 4.13
N TRP A 6 -19.50 7.20 3.69
CA TRP A 6 -18.30 6.88 4.44
C TRP A 6 -17.11 7.69 3.92
N SER A 7 -16.18 8.00 4.82
CA SER A 7 -14.85 8.47 4.44
C SER A 7 -13.77 7.92 5.37
N CYS A 8 -12.58 7.66 4.85
CA CYS A 8 -11.35 7.41 5.62
C CYS A 8 -10.27 8.36 5.16
N LYS A 9 -9.72 9.17 6.07
CA LYS A 9 -8.43 9.82 5.85
C LYS A 9 -7.34 8.85 6.28
N CYS A 10 -6.48 8.47 5.36
CA CYS A 10 -5.42 7.51 5.62
C CYS A 10 -4.14 7.94 4.86
N SER A 11 -2.97 7.66 5.44
CA SER A 11 -1.68 7.76 4.75
C SER A 11 -1.11 6.36 4.53
N ALA A 12 -0.42 6.14 3.42
CA ALA A 12 0.20 4.85 3.13
C ALA A 12 1.60 4.98 2.54
N ASN A 13 2.46 4.04 2.87
CA ASN A 13 3.70 3.77 2.16
C ASN A 13 3.44 2.59 1.22
N LEU A 14 3.41 2.84 -0.08
CA LEU A 14 3.35 1.79 -1.09
C LEU A 14 4.78 1.40 -1.42
N ARG A 15 5.10 0.11 -1.36
CA ARG A 15 6.47 -0.41 -1.45
C ARG A 15 6.57 -1.52 -2.49
N ILE A 16 7.64 -1.50 -3.28
CA ILE A 16 8.17 -2.68 -3.96
C ILE A 16 9.34 -3.15 -3.10
N VAL A 17 9.21 -4.37 -2.56
CA VAL A 17 10.14 -4.88 -1.57
C VAL A 17 11.44 -5.32 -2.24
N SER A 18 12.56 -4.85 -1.72
CA SER A 18 13.88 -5.28 -2.20
C SER A 18 14.10 -6.76 -1.86
N GLN A 19 14.62 -7.54 -2.82
CA GLN A 19 15.00 -8.93 -2.59
C GLN A 19 16.39 -9.05 -1.95
N LYS A 20 17.17 -7.96 -1.99
CA LYS A 20 18.51 -7.90 -1.43
C LYS A 20 18.48 -7.50 0.04
N ASN A 21 18.98 -8.38 0.90
CA ASN A 21 19.01 -8.12 2.33
C ASN A 21 19.84 -6.87 2.66
N GLY A 22 19.26 -5.97 3.45
CA GLY A 22 19.90 -4.71 3.85
C GLY A 22 19.74 -3.56 2.86
N THR A 23 19.05 -3.76 1.73
CA THR A 23 18.67 -2.69 0.82
C THR A 23 17.26 -2.19 1.13
N GLU A 24 17.03 -0.89 0.92
CA GLU A 24 15.72 -0.27 1.14
C GLU A 24 14.72 -0.62 0.03
N ASP A 25 13.45 -0.69 0.40
CA ASP A 25 12.36 -0.85 -0.55
C ASP A 25 12.16 0.41 -1.39
N LEU A 26 11.81 0.24 -2.67
CA LEU A 26 11.32 1.36 -3.46
C LEU A 26 9.95 1.79 -2.94
N THR A 27 9.93 2.96 -2.31
CA THR A 27 8.75 3.44 -1.57
C THR A 27 8.18 4.71 -2.19
N LYS A 28 6.84 4.78 -2.32
CA LYS A 28 6.10 6.02 -2.61
C LYS A 28 4.97 6.22 -1.61
N ASN A 29 4.86 7.43 -1.09
CA ASN A 29 3.87 7.76 -0.06
C ASN A 29 2.60 8.36 -0.67
N ILE A 30 1.46 8.11 -0.03
CA ILE A 30 0.19 8.76 -0.30
C ILE A 30 -0.42 9.27 1.01
N ASP A 31 -1.15 10.38 0.95
CA ASP A 31 -1.98 10.91 2.05
C ASP A 31 -3.30 11.38 1.45
N ARG A 32 -4.37 10.60 1.64
CA ARG A 32 -5.62 10.77 0.89
C ARG A 32 -6.85 10.56 1.77
N VAL A 33 -7.97 11.11 1.30
CA VAL A 33 -9.30 10.80 1.83
C VAL A 33 -10.00 9.88 0.84
N PHE A 34 -10.27 8.66 1.26
CA PHE A 34 -11.06 7.70 0.49
C PHE A 34 -12.54 7.86 0.84
N ASN A 35 -13.41 7.69 -0.15
CA ASN A 35 -14.87 7.72 0.01
C ASN A 35 -15.54 6.87 -1.08
N ASN A 36 -16.86 6.88 -1.13
CA ASN A 36 -17.63 6.11 -2.10
C ASN A 36 -17.37 6.43 -3.59
N LYS A 37 -16.87 7.64 -3.91
CA LYS A 37 -16.53 8.06 -5.27
C LYS A 37 -15.05 7.86 -5.58
N GLU A 38 -14.19 8.13 -4.60
CA GLU A 38 -12.74 7.99 -4.69
C GLU A 38 -12.27 6.93 -3.70
N ASN A 39 -12.57 5.66 -4.00
CA ASN A 39 -12.27 4.52 -3.12
C ASN A 39 -10.95 3.82 -3.46
N SER A 40 -10.27 4.26 -4.51
CA SER A 40 -8.98 3.73 -4.94
C SER A 40 -8.03 4.88 -5.27
N TRP A 41 -6.75 4.63 -5.05
CA TRP A 41 -5.69 5.57 -5.39
C TRP A 41 -4.40 4.80 -5.65
N GLY A 42 -3.52 5.36 -6.46
CA GLY A 42 -2.26 4.75 -6.80
C GLY A 42 -1.50 5.59 -7.83
N PHE A 43 -0.43 5.02 -8.36
CA PHE A 43 0.40 5.65 -9.38
C PHE A 43 0.18 4.93 -10.70
N LYS A 44 -0.17 5.68 -11.76
CA LYS A 44 -0.22 5.12 -13.12
C LYS A 44 1.14 4.59 -13.58
N ASN A 45 2.20 5.26 -13.13
CA ASN A 45 3.57 4.85 -13.35
C ASN A 45 4.29 4.81 -11.99
N PHE A 46 4.30 3.65 -11.36
CA PHE A 46 5.01 3.47 -10.08
C PHE A 46 6.51 3.34 -10.32
N ILE A 47 6.91 2.43 -11.21
CA ILE A 47 8.25 2.21 -11.74
C ILE A 47 8.10 1.79 -13.20
N THR A 48 9.10 2.02 -14.05
CA THR A 48 9.08 1.43 -15.40
C THR A 48 9.32 -0.08 -15.32
N PHE A 49 8.79 -0.82 -16.28
CA PHE A 49 9.03 -2.27 -16.33
C PHE A 49 10.54 -2.58 -16.48
N THR A 50 11.25 -1.80 -17.29
CA THR A 50 12.70 -1.96 -17.45
C THR A 50 13.42 -1.80 -16.11
N ASP A 51 13.16 -0.71 -15.38
CA ASP A 51 13.82 -0.48 -14.09
C ASP A 51 13.44 -1.56 -13.05
N LEU A 52 12.21 -2.07 -13.07
CA LEU A 52 11.80 -3.18 -12.21
C LEU A 52 12.64 -4.45 -12.45
N MET A 53 12.96 -4.74 -13.71
CA MET A 53 13.68 -5.96 -14.09
C MET A 53 15.21 -5.82 -14.00
N THR A 54 15.75 -4.61 -14.17
CA THR A 54 17.20 -4.41 -14.34
C THR A 54 17.86 -3.56 -13.25
N ASN A 55 17.10 -3.02 -12.29
CA ASN A 55 17.70 -2.22 -11.21
C ASN A 55 18.48 -3.13 -10.25
N SER A 56 19.80 -3.19 -10.48
CA SER A 56 20.75 -4.03 -9.73
C SER A 56 21.03 -3.54 -8.32
N ASP A 57 20.78 -2.26 -8.03
CA ASP A 57 21.09 -1.68 -6.72
C ASP A 57 20.07 -2.15 -5.68
N GLU A 58 18.80 -2.19 -6.08
CA GLU A 58 17.64 -2.52 -5.26
C GLU A 58 17.15 -3.96 -5.42
N GLU A 59 17.52 -4.65 -6.51
CA GLU A 59 17.13 -6.04 -6.81
C GLU A 59 15.65 -6.29 -6.51
N LEU A 60 14.78 -5.54 -7.19
CA LEU A 60 13.33 -5.51 -6.91
C LEU A 60 12.55 -6.72 -7.47
N TYR A 61 13.18 -7.45 -8.40
CA TYR A 61 12.62 -8.62 -9.06
C TYR A 61 13.45 -9.85 -8.72
N ASP A 62 12.80 -10.86 -8.18
CA ASP A 62 13.39 -12.18 -7.98
C ASP A 62 13.34 -12.93 -9.31
N SER A 63 14.50 -13.06 -9.96
CA SER A 63 14.61 -13.73 -11.25
C SER A 63 14.56 -15.26 -11.17
N GLU A 64 14.82 -15.84 -10.00
CA GLU A 64 14.79 -17.30 -9.81
C GLU A 64 13.34 -17.77 -9.69
N GLU A 65 12.52 -17.04 -8.95
CA GLU A 65 11.10 -17.34 -8.70
C GLU A 65 10.14 -16.56 -9.61
N ALA A 66 10.67 -15.73 -10.51
CA ALA A 66 9.92 -14.82 -11.36
C ALA A 66 8.88 -13.97 -10.59
N LYS A 67 9.34 -13.34 -9.51
CA LYS A 67 8.46 -12.77 -8.47
C LYS A 67 8.80 -11.33 -8.12
N VAL A 68 7.76 -10.55 -7.82
CA VAL A 68 7.85 -9.23 -7.19
C VAL A 68 6.97 -9.21 -5.96
N THR A 69 7.46 -8.64 -4.86
CA THR A 69 6.68 -8.47 -3.63
C THR A 69 6.26 -7.01 -3.47
N LEU A 70 4.94 -6.79 -3.37
CA LEU A 70 4.36 -5.48 -3.10
C LEU A 70 3.93 -5.42 -1.64
N ALA A 71 4.27 -4.35 -0.94
CA ALA A 71 3.85 -4.12 0.43
C ALA A 71 3.18 -2.76 0.62
N ILE A 72 2.30 -2.68 1.60
CA ILE A 72 1.66 -1.44 2.02
C ILE A 72 1.70 -1.32 3.54
N ASP A 73 2.18 -0.17 4.01
CA ASP A 73 2.01 0.25 5.41
C ASP A 73 0.97 1.36 5.44
N LEU A 74 -0.22 1.06 5.95
CA LEU A 74 -1.35 1.97 5.99
C LEU A 74 -1.56 2.49 7.41
N THR A 75 -1.62 3.81 7.55
CA THR A 75 -2.02 4.49 8.78
C THR A 75 -3.37 5.17 8.59
N VAL A 76 -4.37 4.73 9.34
CA VAL A 76 -5.67 5.41 9.40
C VAL A 76 -5.55 6.63 10.33
N LYS A 77 -5.97 7.80 9.85
CA LYS A 77 -5.95 9.06 10.62
C LYS A 77 -7.33 9.44 11.13
N GLU A 78 -8.37 9.26 10.30
CA GLU A 78 -9.75 9.62 10.63
C GLU A 78 -10.73 8.76 9.84
N GLU A 79 -11.87 8.38 10.44
CA GLU A 79 -12.96 7.67 9.78
C GLU A 79 -14.33 8.31 10.08
N ARG A 80 -15.23 8.36 9.10
CA ARG A 80 -16.61 8.86 9.25
C ARG A 80 -17.60 7.95 8.55
N GLY A 81 -18.80 7.83 9.12
CA GLY A 81 -19.89 7.04 8.53
C GLY A 81 -19.68 5.52 8.55
N ILE A 82 -18.58 5.04 9.14
CA ILE A 82 -18.29 3.62 9.34
C ILE A 82 -18.88 3.20 10.69
N LYS A 83 -19.96 2.41 10.69
CA LYS A 83 -20.49 1.80 11.91
C LYS A 83 -19.65 0.58 12.28
N ARG A 84 -18.53 0.77 12.98
CA ARG A 84 -17.79 -0.35 13.57
C ARG A 84 -18.55 -0.90 14.77
N LYS A 85 -18.88 -2.20 14.75
CA LYS A 85 -19.14 -2.97 15.98
C LYS A 85 -17.86 -3.75 16.31
N LEU A 86 -16.81 -3.04 16.68
CA LEU A 86 -15.53 -3.62 17.09
C LEU A 86 -15.12 -3.01 18.42
N THR A 87 -15.18 -3.83 19.46
CA THR A 87 -14.59 -3.54 20.77
C THR A 87 -13.07 -3.49 20.58
N MET A 88 -12.48 -2.32 20.39
CA MET A 88 -11.03 -2.17 20.31
C MET A 88 -10.57 -0.96 21.14
N ASN A 89 -9.95 -1.24 22.27
CA ASN A 89 -9.34 -0.28 23.19
C ASN A 89 -8.00 0.27 22.67
N LYS A 90 -7.91 0.75 21.42
CA LYS A 90 -6.72 1.46 20.93
C LYS A 90 -7.10 2.73 20.16
N PRO A 91 -6.36 3.84 20.32
CA PRO A 91 -6.64 5.10 19.65
C PRO A 91 -6.59 4.93 18.12
N ILE A 92 -7.26 5.84 17.41
CA ILE A 92 -7.61 5.79 15.97
C ILE A 92 -6.39 5.66 15.02
N GLN A 93 -5.16 5.70 15.53
CA GLN A 93 -3.94 5.34 14.79
C GLN A 93 -3.74 3.81 14.77
N SER A 94 -4.47 3.10 13.91
CA SER A 94 -4.16 1.70 13.61
C SER A 94 -3.21 1.63 12.42
N LEU A 95 -2.04 0.99 12.62
CA LEU A 95 -1.15 0.59 11.53
C LEU A 95 -1.65 -0.75 10.97
N ILE A 96 -1.90 -0.80 9.66
CA ILE A 96 -2.25 -2.03 8.94
C ILE A 96 -1.13 -2.28 7.93
N ASN A 97 -0.40 -3.36 8.12
CA ASN A 97 0.64 -3.80 7.19
C ASN A 97 0.12 -5.00 6.40
N HIS A 98 0.25 -4.94 5.09
CA HIS A 98 -0.13 -6.05 4.21
C HIS A 98 0.88 -6.17 3.08
N SER A 99 1.18 -7.41 2.70
CA SER A 99 2.06 -7.72 1.56
C SER A 99 1.37 -8.70 0.64
N VAL A 100 1.55 -8.50 -0.66
CA VAL A 100 1.02 -9.34 -1.73
C VAL A 100 2.16 -9.66 -2.69
N GLU A 101 2.26 -10.92 -3.06
CA GLU A 101 3.26 -11.41 -4.00
C GLU A 101 2.63 -11.52 -5.39
N LEU A 102 3.37 -11.09 -6.40
CA LEU A 102 2.98 -11.20 -7.80
C LEU A 102 4.03 -12.01 -8.55
N THR A 103 3.58 -13.09 -9.18
CA THR A 103 4.38 -13.85 -10.15
C THR A 103 4.12 -13.26 -11.53
N ILE A 104 5.19 -12.95 -12.27
CA ILE A 104 5.14 -12.28 -13.58
C ILE A 104 5.42 -13.28 -14.70
#